data_AF-A0A951MU27-F1
#
_entry.id   AF-A0A951MU27-F1
#
_cell.length_a   1.000
_cell.length_b   1.000
_cell.length_c   1.000
_cell.angle_alpha   90.00
_cell.angle_beta   90.00
_cell.angle_gamma   90.00
#
_symmetry.space_group_name_H-M   'P 1'
#
loop_
_entity.id
_entity.type
_entity.pdbx_description
1 polymer ?
#
loop_
_entity_poly.entity_id
_entity_poly.type
_entity_poly.pdbx_seq_one_letter_code
_entity_poly.pdbx_strand_id
1 'polypeptide(L)'
;MTGLVHTLSYSKSVREVTVAERASKVLSVSVPPDLARDFERLAEQQGRNKSELFREMLRVYQAYQETGRFEILQRYGAARARGLAIEDEDDVERLIQQARHG
;
A
#
# COMPACT_ATOMS: atom_id res chain seq x y z
N MET A 1 -43.50 29.91 -3.45
CA MET A 1 -44.00 29.70 -4.82
C MET A 1 -42.88 30.03 -5.79
N THR A 2 -42.58 29.07 -6.68
CA THR A 2 -41.90 29.26 -7.99
C THR A 2 -40.44 29.74 -7.92
N GLY A 3 -39.40 28.92 -8.05
CA GLY A 3 -39.21 27.81 -8.97
C GLY A 3 -38.41 28.29 -10.18
N LEU A 4 -37.12 27.95 -10.26
CA LEU A 4 -36.51 27.60 -11.55
C LEU A 4 -35.18 26.86 -11.32
N VAL A 5 -35.22 25.57 -11.61
CA VAL A 5 -34.05 24.78 -11.97
C VAL A 5 -33.43 25.35 -13.25
N HIS A 6 -32.11 25.50 -13.29
CA HIS A 6 -31.41 25.54 -14.57
C HIS A 6 -30.07 24.82 -14.44
N THR A 7 -30.13 23.53 -14.73
CA THR A 7 -28.99 22.74 -15.19
C THR A 7 -28.51 23.32 -16.52
N LEU A 8 -27.34 23.95 -16.55
CA LEU A 8 -26.56 24.08 -17.78
C LEU A 8 -25.37 23.12 -17.70
N SER A 9 -25.55 21.98 -18.34
CA SER A 9 -24.44 21.19 -18.86
C SER A 9 -23.76 22.03 -19.95
N TYR A 10 -22.50 22.41 -19.77
CA TYR A 10 -21.67 22.92 -20.85
C TYR A 10 -20.43 22.04 -20.99
N SER A 11 -20.36 21.34 -22.11
CA SER A 11 -19.33 20.38 -22.47
C SER A 11 -18.13 21.07 -23.13
N LYS A 12 -16.97 20.42 -23.02
CA LYS A 12 -15.75 20.57 -23.85
C LYS A 12 -15.07 21.93 -23.87
N SER A 13 -13.85 21.94 -23.32
CA SER A 13 -12.58 22.20 -24.07
C SER A 13 -11.53 22.86 -23.17
N VAL A 14 -10.88 22.08 -22.30
CA VAL A 14 -9.58 22.50 -21.79
C VAL A 14 -8.54 21.68 -22.51
N ARG A 15 -8.00 22.34 -23.53
CA ARG A 15 -6.87 21.93 -24.36
C ARG A 15 -5.72 21.45 -23.48
N GLU A 16 -5.01 20.47 -24.04
CA GLU A 16 -3.69 19.98 -23.66
C GLU A 16 -2.83 21.10 -23.05
N VAL A 17 -2.59 20.98 -21.74
CA VAL A 17 -1.35 21.45 -21.16
C VAL A 17 -0.88 20.30 -20.28
N THR A 18 -0.07 19.41 -20.86
CA THR A 18 0.77 18.47 -20.13
C THR A 18 1.83 19.28 -19.37
N VAL A 19 1.41 19.91 -18.28
CA VAL A 19 2.35 20.34 -17.23
C VAL A 19 2.78 19.05 -16.55
N ALA A 20 4.08 18.73 -16.60
CA ALA A 20 4.65 17.62 -15.85
C ALA A 20 4.08 17.65 -14.42
N GLU A 21 3.32 16.62 -14.04
CA GLU A 21 2.74 16.52 -12.71
C GLU A 21 3.86 16.73 -11.67
N ARG A 22 3.62 17.57 -10.66
CA ARG A 22 4.58 17.70 -9.56
C ARG A 22 4.81 16.31 -8.97
N ALA A 23 6.07 15.90 -8.82
CA ALA A 23 6.44 14.60 -8.25
C ALA A 23 6.07 14.43 -6.75
N SER A 24 5.38 15.41 -6.16
CA SER A 24 4.94 15.38 -4.76
C SER A 24 3.53 15.92 -4.61
N LYS A 25 2.72 15.21 -3.82
CA LYS A 25 1.37 15.61 -3.41
C LYS A 25 1.35 15.89 -1.90
N VAL A 26 0.65 16.94 -1.47
CA VAL A 26 0.46 17.25 -0.05
C VAL A 26 -0.56 16.26 0.53
N LEU A 27 -0.20 15.65 1.66
CA LEU A 27 -1.08 14.81 2.46
C LEU A 27 -1.27 15.48 3.82
N SER A 28 -2.51 15.76 4.18
CA SER A 28 -2.88 16.29 5.50
C SER A 28 -3.55 15.20 6.32
N VAL A 29 -3.05 14.97 7.54
CA VAL A 29 -3.59 13.98 8.48
C VAL A 29 -3.82 14.63 9.83
N SER A 30 -4.88 14.21 10.52
CA SER A 30 -5.14 14.61 11.90
C SER A 30 -4.72 13.49 12.84
N VAL A 31 -4.04 13.85 13.93
CA VAL A 31 -3.56 12.91 14.96
C VAL A 31 -3.82 13.49 16.36
N PRO A 32 -3.86 12.66 17.42
CA PRO A 32 -3.91 13.16 18.78
C PRO A 32 -2.77 14.16 19.07
N PRO A 33 -2.99 15.20 19.88
CA PRO A 33 -1.98 16.22 20.16
C PRO A 33 -0.67 15.66 20.73
N ASP A 34 -0.76 14.63 21.58
CA ASP A 34 0.42 13.94 22.11
C ASP A 34 1.25 13.29 21.00
N LEU A 35 0.59 12.61 20.07
CA LEU A 35 1.27 11.96 18.95
C LEU A 35 1.94 12.98 18.02
N ALA A 36 1.31 14.14 17.79
CA ALA A 36 1.94 15.22 17.04
C ALA A 36 3.22 15.70 17.71
N ARG A 37 3.20 15.92 19.04
CA ARG A 37 4.38 16.30 19.82
C ARG A 37 5.47 15.23 19.76
N ASP A 38 5.10 13.97 19.89
CA ASP A 38 6.03 12.86 19.86
C ASP A 38 6.74 12.74 18.51
N PHE A 39 5.97 12.90 17.42
CA PHE A 39 6.50 12.91 16.07
C PHE A 39 7.47 14.06 15.82
N GLU A 40 7.15 15.26 16.32
CA GLU A 40 8.04 16.43 16.22
C GLU A 40 9.35 16.22 16.97
N ARG A 41 9.28 15.77 18.23
CA ARG A 41 10.49 15.46 19.02
C ARG A 41 11.34 14.38 18.35
N LEU A 42 10.71 13.36 17.78
CA LEU A 42 11.43 12.28 17.10
C LEU A 42 12.17 12.78 15.85
N ALA A 43 11.54 13.66 15.07
CA ALA A 43 12.17 14.28 13.91
C ALA A 43 13.39 15.13 14.32
N GLU A 44 13.24 15.94 15.37
CA GLU A 44 14.32 16.76 15.94
C GLU A 44 15.48 15.91 16.45
N GLN A 45 15.19 14.88 17.24
CA GLN A 45 16.21 13.96 17.79
C GLN A 45 17.01 13.24 16.70
N GLN A 46 16.38 12.95 15.56
CA GLN A 46 17.04 12.30 14.43
C GLN A 46 17.66 13.28 13.43
N GLY A 47 17.54 14.59 13.66
CA GLY A 47 18.01 15.61 12.71
C GLY A 47 17.30 15.57 11.35
N ARG A 48 16.05 15.08 11.32
CA ARG A 48 15.25 14.88 10.10
C ARG A 48 14.14 15.90 10.02
N ASN A 49 13.72 16.25 8.81
CA ASN A 49 12.48 17.02 8.64
C ASN A 49 11.24 16.11 8.77
N LYS A 50 10.10 16.71 9.12
CA LYS A 50 8.81 16.01 9.29
C LYS A 50 8.44 15.15 8.09
N SER A 51 8.53 15.70 6.88
CA SER A 51 8.16 14.98 5.65
C SER A 51 9.07 13.79 5.37
N GLU A 52 10.35 13.87 5.72
CA GLU A 52 11.32 12.78 5.59
C GLU A 52 11.04 11.66 6.58
N LEU A 53 10.86 12.00 7.86
CA LEU A 53 10.50 11.02 8.88
C LEU A 53 9.20 10.30 8.51
N PHE A 54 8.20 11.04 8.06
CA PHE A 54 6.92 10.47 7.65
C PHE A 54 7.06 9.49 6.47
N ARG A 55 7.85 9.84 5.44
CA ARG A 55 8.12 8.94 4.31
C ARG A 55 8.83 7.65 4.74
N GLU A 56 9.80 7.76 5.64
CA GLU A 56 10.50 6.59 6.16
C GLU A 56 9.58 5.70 7.01
N MET A 57 8.73 6.29 7.86
CA MET A 57 7.73 5.54 8.62
C MET A 57 6.77 4.77 7.71
N LEU A 58 6.33 5.37 6.59
CA LEU A 58 5.51 4.67 5.60
C LEU A 58 6.25 3.49 4.94
N ARG A 59 7.54 3.66 4.64
CA ARG A 59 8.36 2.57 4.07
C ARG A 59 8.51 1.42 5.04
N VAL A 60 8.84 1.71 6.30
CA VAL A 60 8.97 0.69 7.37
C VAL A 60 7.64 -0.04 7.59
N TYR A 61 6.53 0.70 7.62
CA TYR A 61 5.21 0.10 7.78
C TYR A 61 4.84 -0.84 6.61
N GLN A 62 5.15 -0.47 5.37
CA GLN A 62 4.92 -1.33 4.20
C GLN A 62 5.73 -2.62 4.30
N ALA A 63 7.03 -2.52 4.60
CA ALA A 63 7.90 -3.68 4.76
C ALA A 63 7.42 -4.61 5.89
N TYR A 64 6.94 -4.05 7.01
CA TYR A 64 6.33 -4.82 8.10
C TYR A 64 5.08 -5.58 7.64
N GLN A 65 4.20 -4.94 6.87
CA GLN A 65 3.00 -5.59 6.33
C GLN A 65 3.33 -6.69 5.32
N GLU A 66 4.31 -6.46 4.45
CA GLU A 66 4.79 -7.46 3.49
C GLU A 66 5.37 -8.68 4.20
N THR A 67 6.18 -8.47 5.23
CA THR A 67 6.78 -9.53 6.04
C THR A 67 5.69 -10.36 6.73
N GLY A 68 4.74 -9.72 7.40
CA GLY A 68 3.63 -10.42 8.05
C GLY A 68 2.77 -11.23 7.06
N ARG A 69 2.51 -10.69 5.86
CA ARG A 69 1.79 -11.41 4.81
C ARG A 69 2.58 -12.64 4.33
N PHE A 70 3.89 -12.50 4.16
CA PHE A 70 4.76 -13.60 3.73
C PHE A 70 4.85 -14.71 4.78
N GLU A 71 4.97 -14.36 6.07
CA GLU A 71 4.97 -15.33 7.16
C GLU A 71 3.67 -16.16 7.20
N ILE A 72 2.50 -15.51 7.00
CA ILE A 72 1.21 -16.21 6.94
C ILE A 72 1.19 -17.19 5.76
N LEU A 73 1.62 -16.75 4.58
CA LEU A 73 1.68 -17.60 3.38
C LEU A 73 2.63 -18.77 3.56
N GLN A 74 3.81 -18.55 4.16
CA GLN A 74 4.76 -19.62 4.46
C GLN A 74 4.18 -20.64 5.44
N ARG A 75 3.53 -20.18 6.53
CA ARG A 75 2.88 -21.08 7.49
C ARG A 75 1.79 -21.91 6.83
N TYR A 76 0.95 -21.29 6.03
CA TYR A 76 -0.09 -21.97 5.26
C TYR A 76 0.51 -23.00 4.29
N GLY A 77 1.50 -22.60 3.49
CA GLY A 77 2.18 -23.46 2.53
C GLY A 77 2.87 -24.65 3.19
N ALA A 78 3.60 -24.42 4.28
CA ALA A 78 4.26 -25.47 5.05
C ALA A 78 3.25 -26.46 5.67
N ALA A 79 2.12 -25.97 6.18
CA ALA A 79 1.05 -26.84 6.69
C ALA A 79 0.42 -27.68 5.57
N ARG A 80 0.18 -27.07 4.39
CA ARG A 80 -0.37 -27.76 3.23
C ARG A 80 0.58 -28.80 2.65
N ALA A 81 1.87 -28.46 2.54
CA ALA A 81 2.93 -29.36 2.07
C ALA A 81 3.05 -30.60 2.96
N ARG A 82 3.08 -30.40 4.29
CA ARG A 82 3.06 -31.51 5.25
C ARG A 82 1.83 -32.40 5.10
N GLY A 83 0.64 -31.81 4.93
CA GLY A 83 -0.60 -32.57 4.73
C GLY A 83 -0.64 -33.35 3.41
N LEU A 84 0.19 -32.98 2.44
CA LEU A 84 0.31 -33.64 1.14
C LEU A 84 1.59 -34.48 1.00
N ALA A 85 2.39 -34.60 2.07
CA ALA A 85 3.71 -35.25 2.07
C ALA A 85 4.62 -34.76 0.94
N ILE A 86 4.64 -33.44 0.71
CA ILE A 86 5.55 -32.78 -0.22
C ILE A 86 6.85 -32.49 0.54
N GLU A 87 7.95 -33.09 0.11
CA GLU A 87 9.25 -33.01 0.77
C GLU A 87 10.24 -32.13 -0.01
N ASP A 88 10.14 -32.10 -1.34
CA ASP A 88 11.05 -31.36 -2.22
C ASP A 88 10.36 -30.69 -3.43
N GLU A 89 11.16 -30.10 -4.33
CA GLU A 89 10.67 -29.44 -5.54
C GLU A 89 10.12 -30.44 -6.58
N ASP A 90 10.64 -31.68 -6.63
CA ASP A 90 10.20 -32.70 -7.59
C ASP A 90 8.76 -33.13 -7.27
N ASP A 91 8.41 -33.21 -5.99
CA ASP A 91 7.03 -33.45 -5.53
C ASP A 91 6.07 -32.35 -5.98
N VAL A 92 6.51 -31.09 -5.94
CA VAL A 92 5.72 -29.94 -6.39
C VAL A 92 5.52 -29.99 -7.91
N GLU A 93 6.58 -30.25 -8.67
CA GLU A 93 6.52 -30.32 -10.12
C GLU A 93 5.58 -31.46 -10.59
N ARG A 94 5.68 -32.63 -9.94
CA ARG A 94 4.75 -33.75 -10.19
C ARG A 94 3.29 -33.36 -9.98
N LEU A 95 2.98 -32.67 -8.88
CA LEU A 95 1.60 -32.22 -8.59
C LEU A 95 1.09 -31.18 -9.61
N ILE A 96 1.96 -30.27 -10.07
CA ILE A 96 1.63 -29.29 -11.10
C ILE A 96 1.32 -29.99 -12.43
N GLN A 97 2.15 -30.96 -12.83
CA GLN A 97 1.91 -31.73 -14.05
C GLN A 97 0.60 -32.52 -13.96
N GLN A 98 0.34 -33.19 -12.85
CA GLN A 98 -0.92 -33.89 -12.59
C GLN A 98 -2.14 -32.96 -12.72
N ALA A 99 -2.07 -31.75 -12.15
CA ALA A 99 -3.16 -30.78 -12.21
C ALA A 99 -3.39 -30.18 -13.60
N ARG A 100 -2.35 -30.11 -14.45
CA ARG A 100 -2.45 -29.61 -15.83
C ARG A 100 -2.97 -30.64 -16.83
N HIS A 101 -2.84 -31.93 -16.51
CA HIS A 101 -3.23 -33.04 -17.38
C HIS A 101 -4.49 -33.78 -16.90
N GLY A 102 -5.08 -33.35 -15.79
CA GLY A 102 -6.34 -33.85 -15.23
C GLY A 102 -7.56 -33.00 -15.59
#